data_AF-A0A373F4E4-F1
#
_entry.id   AF-A0A373F4E4-F1
#
_cell.length_a   1.000
_cell.length_b   1.000
_cell.length_c   1.000
_cell.angle_alpha   90.00
_cell.angle_beta   90.00
_cell.angle_gamma   90.00
#
_symmetry.space_group_name_H-M   'P 1'
#
loop_
_entity.id
_entity.type
_entity.pdbx_description
1 polymer ?
#
loop_
_entity_poly.entity_id
_entity_poly.type
_entity_poly.pdbx_seq_one_letter_code
_entity_poly.pdbx_strand_id
1 'polypeptide(L)'
;MVGINAWGAIPKLHEAHETSFFAELLDADDDVLEDMSVSAQTCERLMGKSIAELIAEGRAKTAYSVSDFFKRWPELRNQFPALAAATPA
;
A
#
# COMPACT_ATOMS: atom_id res chain seq x y z
N MET A 1 10.03 14.80 0.04
CA MET A 1 10.93 15.37 1.05
C MET A 1 10.12 16.14 2.08
N VAL A 2 9.72 15.48 3.18
CA VAL A 2 9.07 16.13 4.32
C VAL A 2 10.19 16.72 5.17
N GLY A 3 10.40 18.03 5.13
CA GLY A 3 11.45 18.66 5.93
C GLY A 3 11.25 18.38 7.43
N ILE A 4 12.34 18.37 8.20
CA ILE A 4 12.39 18.02 9.64
C ILE A 4 11.27 18.70 10.48
N ASN A 5 10.83 19.90 10.10
CA ASN A 5 9.73 20.62 10.76
C ASN A 5 8.33 20.01 10.56
N ALA A 6 8.07 19.34 9.44
CA ALA A 6 6.76 18.75 9.13
C ALA A 6 6.59 17.36 9.75
N TRP A 7 7.69 16.67 10.06
CA TRP A 7 7.68 15.35 10.71
C TRP A 7 7.00 15.39 12.09
N GLY A 8 7.32 16.38 12.91
CA GLY A 8 6.72 16.54 14.24
C GLY A 8 5.22 16.87 14.24
N ALA A 9 4.65 17.26 13.09
CA ALA A 9 3.23 17.60 12.95
C ALA A 9 2.36 16.41 12.50
N ILE A 10 2.96 15.24 12.24
CA ILE A 10 2.24 14.02 11.88
C ILE A 10 1.62 13.44 13.15
N PRO A 11 0.28 13.25 13.21
CA PRO A 11 -0.37 12.57 14.33
C PRO A 11 0.16 11.14 14.44
N LYS A 12 0.97 10.89 15.46
CA LYS A 12 1.51 9.56 15.73
C LYS A 12 0.43 8.69 16.34
N LEU A 13 0.32 7.44 15.88
CA LEU A 13 -0.45 6.43 16.58
C LEU A 13 0.42 5.85 17.69
N HIS A 14 0.22 6.33 18.91
CA HIS A 14 0.86 5.77 20.10
C HIS A 14 0.02 4.57 20.57
N GLU A 15 0.66 3.43 20.87
CA GLU A 15 0.07 2.12 21.28
C GLU A 15 -0.12 1.10 20.15
N ALA A 16 -0.61 -0.10 20.50
CA ALA A 16 -0.89 -1.17 19.55
C ALA A 16 -2.13 -0.83 18.72
N HIS A 17 -1.93 -0.52 17.45
CA HIS A 17 -2.99 -0.25 16.48
C HIS A 17 -2.90 -1.25 15.34
N GLU A 18 -4.05 -1.73 14.87
CA GLU A 18 -4.13 -2.56 13.66
C GLU A 18 -4.11 -1.64 12.43
N THR A 19 -2.92 -1.18 12.05
CA THR A 19 -2.70 -0.43 10.80
C THR A 19 -1.54 -1.05 10.03
N SER A 20 -1.66 -1.06 8.70
CA SER A 20 -0.56 -1.42 7.79
C SER A 20 0.12 -0.19 7.19
N PHE A 21 -0.24 1.02 7.62
CA PHE A 21 0.31 2.26 7.08
C PHE A 21 1.42 2.81 7.97
N PHE A 22 2.55 3.13 7.35
CA PHE A 22 3.73 3.69 7.99
C PHE A 22 4.16 4.96 7.25
N ALA A 23 4.62 5.94 8.00
CA ALA A 23 5.32 7.10 7.47
C ALA A 23 6.81 6.95 7.80
N GLU A 24 7.66 7.27 6.83
CA GLU A 24 9.12 7.24 6.96
C GLU A 24 9.66 8.66 6.79
N LEU A 25 10.55 9.05 7.70
CA LEU A 25 11.38 10.23 7.55
C LEU A 25 12.67 9.80 6.84
N LEU A 26 12.86 10.31 5.64
CA LEU A 26 14.05 10.04 4.85
C LEU A 26 15.04 11.20 4.96
N ASP A 27 16.33 10.89 4.88
CA ASP A 27 17.37 11.90 4.69
C ASP A 27 17.53 12.30 3.21
N ALA A 28 18.66 12.93 2.86
CA ALA A 28 18.93 13.40 1.50
C ALA A 28 19.29 12.27 0.52
N ASP A 29 19.70 11.11 1.04
CA ASP A 29 20.12 9.93 0.28
C ASP A 29 19.00 8.86 0.24
N ASP A 30 17.78 9.23 0.64
CA ASP A 30 16.60 8.37 0.79
C ASP A 30 16.76 7.27 1.87
N ASP A 31 17.70 7.42 2.81
CA ASP A 31 17.84 6.52 3.95
C ASP A 31 16.79 6.83 5.03
N VAL A 32 16.23 5.78 5.63
CA VAL A 32 15.22 5.90 6.69
C VAL A 32 15.88 6.32 8.01
N LEU A 33 15.53 7.52 8.50
CA LEU A 33 15.98 8.06 9.79
C LEU A 33 15.04 7.68 10.94
N GLU A 34 13.73 7.73 10.70
CA GLU A 34 12.68 7.36 11.67
C GLU A 34 11.46 6.83 10.90
N ASP A 35 10.78 5.84 11.44
CA ASP A 35 9.48 5.38 10.96
C ASP A 35 8.44 5.41 12.08
N MET A 36 7.16 5.49 11.69
CA MET A 36 6.05 5.37 12.64
C MET A 36 4.78 4.85 11.97
N SER A 37 3.97 4.13 12.74
CA SER A 37 2.62 3.76 12.33
C SER A 37 1.70 4.98 12.28
N VAL A 38 0.88 5.04 11.23
CA VAL A 38 -0.11 6.11 11.01
C VAL A 38 -1.47 5.53 10.65
N SER A 39 -2.52 6.31 10.81
CA SER A 39 -3.86 5.92 10.36
C SER A 39 -4.00 6.05 8.84
N ALA A 40 -4.99 5.37 8.26
CA ALA A 40 -5.33 5.53 6.84
C ALA A 40 -5.60 7.01 6.49
N GLN A 41 -6.35 7.73 7.32
CA GLN A 41 -6.65 9.15 7.13
C GLN A 41 -5.38 10.02 7.10
N THR A 42 -4.42 9.75 7.99
CA THR A 42 -3.13 10.44 7.99
C THR A 42 -2.34 10.13 6.73
N CYS A 43 -2.33 8.86 6.29
CA CYS A 43 -1.69 8.45 5.05
C CYS A 43 -2.29 9.19 3.85
N GLU A 44 -3.61 9.23 3.70
CA GLU A 44 -4.29 9.94 2.60
C GLU A 44 -3.95 11.43 2.58
N ARG A 45 -3.90 12.06 3.75
CA ARG A 45 -3.50 13.47 3.87
C ARG A 45 -2.04 13.70 3.45
N LEU A 46 -1.13 12.82 3.83
CA LEU A 46 0.28 12.90 3.44
C LEU A 46 0.49 12.65 1.94
N MET A 47 -0.29 11.72 1.37
CA MET A 47 -0.22 11.36 -0.05
C MET A 47 -1.00 12.32 -0.97
N GLY A 48 -1.90 13.13 -0.41
CA GLY A 48 -2.77 14.04 -1.15
C GLY A 48 -3.84 13.35 -2.02
N LYS A 49 -4.08 12.06 -1.79
CA LYS A 49 -5.03 11.21 -2.52
C LYS A 49 -5.64 10.19 -1.57
N SER A 50 -6.83 9.70 -1.87
CA SER A 50 -7.42 8.59 -1.13
C SER A 50 -6.66 7.28 -1.38
N ILE A 51 -6.70 6.35 -0.42
CA ILE A 51 -6.15 5.01 -0.57
C ILE A 51 -6.83 4.29 -1.75
N ALA A 52 -8.13 4.50 -1.95
CA ALA A 52 -8.86 3.93 -3.06
C ALA A 52 -8.32 4.39 -4.43
N GLU A 53 -8.01 5.67 -4.58
CA GLU A 53 -7.40 6.21 -5.81
C GLU A 53 -5.99 5.64 -6.01
N LEU A 54 -5.17 5.59 -4.96
CA LEU A 54 -3.81 5.02 -5.04
C LEU A 54 -3.84 3.54 -5.44
N ILE A 55 -4.77 2.75 -4.89
CA ILE A 55 -4.98 1.36 -5.27
C ILE A 55 -5.45 1.26 -6.73
N ALA A 56 -6.37 2.12 -7.16
CA ALA A 56 -6.85 2.13 -8.54
C ALA A 56 -5.72 2.47 -9.53
N GLU A 57 -4.89 3.46 -9.22
CA GLU A 57 -3.71 3.82 -10.01
C GLU A 57 -2.69 2.69 -10.07
N GLY A 58 -2.42 2.04 -8.93
CA GLY A 58 -1.57 0.86 -8.86
C GLY A 58 -2.09 -0.25 -9.77
N ARG A 59 -3.37 -0.60 -9.64
CA ARG A 59 -4.03 -1.62 -10.47
C ARG A 59 -4.02 -1.28 -11.96
N ALA A 60 -4.22 -0.02 -12.33
CA ALA A 60 -4.17 0.42 -13.72
C ALA A 60 -2.76 0.30 -14.32
N LYS A 61 -1.72 0.40 -13.50
CA LYS A 61 -0.31 0.24 -13.91
C LYS A 61 0.18 -1.20 -13.80
N THR A 62 -0.56 -2.10 -13.16
CA THR A 62 -0.18 -3.50 -13.01
C THR A 62 -0.23 -4.20 -14.37
N ALA A 63 0.93 -4.60 -14.89
CA ALA A 63 1.05 -5.36 -16.13
C ALA A 63 0.64 -6.85 -15.99
N TYR A 64 0.07 -7.23 -14.86
CA TYR A 64 -0.18 -8.61 -14.48
C TYR A 64 -1.56 -8.75 -13.84
N SER A 65 -2.45 -9.49 -14.50
CA SER A 65 -3.77 -9.77 -13.98
C SER A 65 -3.82 -11.12 -13.24
N VAL A 66 -4.89 -11.34 -12.48
CA VAL A 66 -5.21 -12.66 -11.90
C VAL A 66 -5.41 -13.71 -13.00
N SER A 67 -5.89 -13.31 -14.19
CA SER A 67 -5.96 -14.20 -15.34
C SER A 67 -4.56 -14.62 -15.81
N ASP A 68 -3.60 -13.69 -15.86
CA ASP A 68 -2.22 -14.00 -16.25
C ASP A 68 -1.52 -14.91 -15.24
N PHE A 69 -1.81 -14.72 -13.95
CA PHE A 69 -1.42 -15.64 -12.89
C PHE A 69 -1.88 -17.08 -13.18
N PHE A 70 -3.17 -17.29 -13.45
CA PHE A 70 -3.68 -18.62 -13.73
C PHE A 70 -3.28 -19.17 -15.11
N LYS A 71 -2.98 -18.33 -16.09
CA LYS A 71 -2.36 -18.79 -17.35
C LYS A 71 -0.96 -19.35 -17.11
N ARG A 72 -0.20 -18.70 -16.22
CA ARG A 72 1.17 -19.12 -15.89
C ARG A 72 1.19 -20.37 -14.98
N TRP A 73 0.21 -20.51 -14.08
CA TRP A 73 0.07 -21.62 -13.14
C TRP A 73 -1.37 -22.16 -13.09
N PRO A 74 -1.79 -22.97 -14.08
CA PRO A 74 -3.17 -23.45 -14.19
C PRO A 74 -3.62 -24.32 -13.00
N GLU A 75 -2.70 -25.08 -12.41
CA GLU A 75 -2.95 -25.97 -11.28
C GLU A 75 -3.43 -25.23 -10.02
N LEU A 76 -3.04 -23.95 -9.87
CA LEU A 76 -3.43 -23.12 -8.73
C LEU A 76 -4.90 -22.69 -8.77
N ARG A 77 -5.59 -22.83 -9.91
CA ARG A 77 -7.04 -22.58 -9.98
C ARG A 77 -7.82 -23.47 -9.02
N ASN A 78 -7.35 -24.69 -8.79
CA ASN A 78 -7.97 -25.63 -7.86
C ASN A 78 -7.70 -25.29 -6.39
N GLN A 79 -6.58 -24.61 -6.11
CA GLN A 79 -6.22 -24.18 -4.75
C GLN A 79 -6.94 -22.89 -4.35
N PHE A 80 -7.29 -22.04 -5.33
CA PHE A 80 -7.98 -20.77 -5.10
C PHE A 80 -9.33 -20.69 -5.86
N PRO A 81 -10.30 -21.56 -5.54
CA PRO A 81 -11.54 -21.70 -6.32
C PRO A 81 -12.39 -20.43 -6.33
N ALA A 82 -12.43 -19.68 -5.22
CA ALA A 82 -13.17 -18.41 -5.15
C ALA A 82 -12.56 -17.33 -6.07
N LEU A 83 -11.23 -17.25 -6.10
CA LEU A 83 -10.50 -16.31 -6.97
C LEU A 83 -10.60 -16.72 -8.44
N ALA A 84 -10.55 -18.03 -8.71
CA ALA A 84 -10.73 -18.58 -10.06
C ALA A 84 -12.15 -18.36 -10.59
N ALA A 85 -13.19 -18.43 -9.74
CA ALA A 85 -14.57 -18.17 -10.13
C ALA A 85 -14.84 -16.69 -10.44
N ALA A 86 -14.18 -15.77 -9.74
CA ALA A 86 -14.27 -14.33 -9.96
C ALA A 86 -13.47 -13.82 -11.18
N THR A 87 -12.72 -14.70 -11.83
CA THR A 87 -11.80 -14.33 -12.93
C THR A 87 -12.13 -15.17 -14.18
N PRO A 88 -12.66 -14.57 -15.27
CA PRO A 88 -12.95 -15.31 -16.49
C PRO A 88 -11.68 -15.96 -17.06
N ALA A 89 -11.86 -17.13 -17.69
CA ALA A 89 -10.78 -17.93 -18.29
C ALA A 89 -10.08 -17.20 -19.44
#